data_AF-A0A3B8Y645-F1
#
_entry.id   AF-A0A3B8Y645-F1
#
_cell.length_a   1.000
_cell.length_b   1.000
_cell.length_c   1.000
_cell.angle_alpha   90.00
_cell.angle_beta   90.00
_cell.angle_gamma   90.00
#
_symmetry.space_group_name_H-M   'P 1'
#
loop_
_entity.id
_entity.type
_entity.pdbx_description
1 polymer ?
#
loop_
_entity_poly.entity_id
_entity_poly.type
_entity_poly.pdbx_seq_one_letter_code
_entity_poly.pdbx_strand_id
1 'polypeptide(L)'
;MDIANFPWLTTIILFPIVAALFIPIIPDKDGKTVRWYSLTIGLIDFAVIVYAFYTGYDLDNPNLQLFESYAWVPQIDLNWSVGADGLSMPL
;
A
#
# COMPACT_ATOMS: atom_id res chain seq x y z
N MET A 1 0.33 12.13 -16.56
CA MET A 1 -0.06 10.87 -15.90
C MET A 1 -1.12 11.27 -14.91
N ASP A 2 -2.38 10.90 -15.14
CA ASP A 2 -3.45 11.24 -14.20
C ASP A 2 -3.19 10.50 -12.89
N ILE A 3 -2.82 11.25 -11.85
CA ILE A 3 -2.60 10.78 -10.47
C ILE A 3 -3.83 10.06 -9.89
N ALA A 4 -5.01 10.31 -10.46
CA ALA A 4 -6.26 9.63 -10.14
C ALA A 4 -6.32 8.16 -10.60
N ASN A 5 -5.50 7.75 -11.58
CA ASN A 5 -5.49 6.38 -12.13
C ASN A 5 -4.36 5.50 -11.58
N PHE A 6 -3.61 5.98 -10.59
CA PHE A 6 -2.56 5.18 -9.97
C PHE A 6 -3.16 4.28 -8.86
N PRO A 7 -2.81 2.98 -8.79
CA PRO A 7 -3.34 2.05 -7.81
C PRO A 7 -2.65 2.24 -6.44
N TRP A 8 -3.01 3.30 -5.74
CA TRP A 8 -2.44 3.70 -4.46
C TRP A 8 -2.54 2.61 -3.40
N LEU A 9 -3.73 2.08 -3.12
CA LEU A 9 -3.93 1.14 -2.02
C LEU A 9 -3.31 -0.22 -2.34
N THR A 10 -3.43 -0.68 -3.58
CA THR A 10 -2.75 -1.92 -4.01
C THR A 10 -1.23 -1.78 -3.90
N THR A 11 -0.68 -0.60 -4.22
CA THR A 11 0.77 -0.34 -4.10
C THR A 11 1.20 -0.39 -2.63
N ILE A 12 0.49 0.29 -1.73
CA ILE A 12 0.78 0.30 -0.28
C ILE A 12 0.73 -1.11 0.30
N ILE A 13 -0.24 -1.94 -0.11
CA ILE A 13 -0.36 -3.31 0.41
C ILE A 13 0.78 -4.21 -0.12
N LEU A 14 1.10 -4.11 -1.42
CA LEU A 14 2.06 -5.02 -2.06
C LEU A 14 3.52 -4.60 -1.89
N PHE A 15 3.81 -3.31 -1.74
CA PHE A 15 5.17 -2.79 -1.63
C PHE A 15 5.99 -3.42 -0.49
N PRO A 16 5.53 -3.45 0.77
CA PRO A 16 6.27 -4.09 1.86
C PRO A 16 6.39 -5.61 1.67
N ILE A 17 5.41 -6.26 1.02
CA ILE A 17 5.45 -7.70 0.72
C ILE A 17 6.58 -7.98 -0.27
N VAL A 18 6.63 -7.23 -1.38
CA VAL A 18 7.67 -7.37 -2.40
C VAL A 18 9.04 -7.04 -1.82
N ALA A 19 9.15 -6.00 -1.01
CA ALA A 19 10.38 -5.65 -0.32
C ALA A 19 10.86 -6.77 0.65
N ALA A 20 9.94 -7.40 1.37
CA ALA A 20 10.26 -8.49 2.28
C ALA A 20 10.85 -9.72 1.56
N LEU A 21 10.49 -9.97 0.30
CA LEU A 21 11.07 -11.06 -0.50
C LEU A 21 12.57 -10.88 -0.77
N PHE A 22 13.09 -9.65 -0.68
CA PHE A 22 14.52 -9.39 -0.85
C PHE A 22 15.34 -9.62 0.43
N ILE A 23 14.70 -9.66 1.61
CA ILE A 23 15.40 -9.81 2.90
C ILE A 23 16.36 -11.01 2.93
N PRO A 24 15.99 -12.22 2.47
CA PRO A 24 16.89 -13.39 2.51
C PRO A 24 18.17 -13.24 1.68
N ILE A 25 18.19 -12.31 0.72
CA ILE A 25 19.31 -12.08 -0.20
C ILE A 25 20.27 -11.03 0.37
N ILE A 26 19.83 -10.25 1.38
CA ILE A 26 20.64 -9.19 1.98
C ILE A 26 21.68 -9.83 2.92
N PRO A 27 22.99 -9.63 2.66
CA PRO A 27 24.03 -10.13 3.55
C PRO A 27 23.99 -9.34 4.86
N ASP A 28 23.68 -10.01 5.96
CA ASP A 28 23.63 -9.37 7.27
C ASP A 28 24.25 -10.28 8.33
N LYS A 29 25.46 -9.91 8.78
CA LYS A 29 26.20 -10.66 9.80
C LYS A 29 25.76 -10.31 11.22
N ASP A 30 25.36 -9.05 11.45
CA ASP A 30 25.08 -8.50 12.78
C ASP A 30 23.61 -8.12 12.99
N GLY A 31 22.73 -8.38 12.00
CA GLY A 31 21.32 -8.00 12.02
C GLY A 31 21.07 -6.49 11.80
N LYS A 32 22.11 -5.71 11.52
CA LYS A 32 22.01 -4.24 11.41
C LYS A 32 21.53 -3.80 10.03
N THR A 33 21.93 -4.52 8.98
CA THR A 33 21.61 -4.15 7.60
C THR A 33 20.12 -4.36 7.31
N VAL A 34 19.58 -5.54 7.66
CA VAL A 34 18.17 -5.86 7.49
C VAL A 34 17.29 -4.97 8.35
N ARG A 35 17.75 -4.60 9.56
CA ARG A 35 17.03 -3.68 10.45
C ARG A 35 16.88 -2.28 9.84
N TRP A 36 17.94 -1.72 9.27
CA TRP A 36 17.85 -0.42 8.61
C TRP A 36 17.08 -0.50 7.30
N TYR A 37 17.24 -1.60 6.55
CA TYR A 37 16.47 -1.86 5.35
C TYR A 37 14.97 -1.87 5.63
N SER A 38 14.50 -2.67 6.59
CA SER A 38 13.07 -2.75 6.93
C SER A 38 12.51 -1.41 7.40
N LEU A 39 13.27 -0.65 8.20
CA LEU A 39 12.89 0.69 8.62
C LEU A 39 12.76 1.65 7.43
N THR A 40 13.71 1.63 6.49
CA THR A 40 13.66 2.48 5.30
C THR A 40 12.46 2.14 4.43
N ILE A 41 12.18 0.85 4.20
CA ILE A 41 10.98 0.43 3.46
C ILE A 41 9.70 0.89 4.15
N GLY A 42 9.60 0.71 5.48
CA GLY A 42 8.44 1.17 6.24
C GLY A 42 8.22 2.69 6.20
N LEU A 43 9.30 3.47 6.24
CA LEU A 43 9.22 4.94 6.11
C LEU A 43 8.81 5.38 4.70
N ILE A 44 9.30 4.68 3.67
CA ILE A 44 8.89 4.95 2.28
C ILE A 44 7.40 4.63 2.12
N ASP A 45 6.96 3.47 2.60
CA ASP A 45 5.56 3.05 2.52
C ASP A 45 4.65 4.04 3.25
N PHE A 46 5.03 4.47 4.46
CA PHE A 46 4.31 5.51 5.19
C PHE A 46 4.25 6.84 4.43
N ALA A 47 5.33 7.25 3.77
CA ALA A 47 5.32 8.46 2.95
C ALA A 47 4.36 8.33 1.74
N VAL A 48 4.27 7.14 1.14
CA VAL A 48 3.31 6.85 0.05
C VAL A 48 1.88 6.92 0.57
N ILE A 49 1.60 6.36 1.75
CA ILE A 49 0.30 6.48 2.43
C ILE A 49 -0.08 7.96 2.58
N VAL A 50 0.79 8.76 3.21
CA VAL A 50 0.55 10.19 3.42
C VAL A 50 0.29 10.92 2.10
N TYR A 51 1.07 10.63 1.06
CA TYR A 51 0.89 11.26 -0.25
C TYR A 51 -0.44 10.87 -0.92
N ALA A 52 -0.81 9.59 -0.87
CA ALA A 52 -2.07 9.09 -1.43
C ALA A 52 -3.28 9.77 -0.77
N PHE A 53 -3.30 9.83 0.55
CA PHE A 53 -4.39 10.47 1.29
C PHE A 53 -4.39 11.99 1.14
N TYR A 54 -3.23 12.63 1.09
CA TYR A 54 -3.16 14.08 0.88
C TYR A 54 -3.69 14.52 -0.50
N THR A 55 -3.50 13.70 -1.53
CA THR A 55 -3.85 14.06 -2.92
C THR A 55 -5.17 13.50 -3.40
N GLY A 56 -5.63 12.37 -2.84
CA GLY A 56 -6.76 11.60 -3.36
C GLY A 56 -7.89 11.33 -2.37
N TYR A 57 -7.83 11.86 -1.14
CA TYR A 57 -8.85 11.64 -0.12
C TYR A 57 -9.53 12.95 0.32
N ASP A 58 -10.86 12.95 0.30
CA ASP A 58 -11.74 14.02 0.73
C ASP A 58 -12.43 13.65 2.06
N LEU A 59 -12.17 14.41 3.11
CA LEU A 59 -12.71 14.14 4.46
C LEU A 59 -14.23 14.39 4.56
N ASP A 60 -14.79 15.23 3.69
CA ASP A 60 -16.22 15.57 3.70
C ASP A 60 -17.06 14.54 2.92
N ASN A 61 -16.42 13.62 2.21
CA ASN A 61 -17.07 12.60 1.41
C ASN A 61 -17.18 11.26 2.19
N PRO A 62 -18.40 10.80 2.53
CA PRO A 62 -18.61 9.58 3.31
C PRO A 62 -18.47 8.28 2.50
N ASN A 63 -18.27 8.37 1.18
CA ASN A 63 -18.13 7.18 0.32
C ASN A 63 -16.76 6.51 0.49
N LEU A 64 -16.67 5.27 0.02
CA LEU A 64 -15.39 4.57 -0.12
C LEU A 64 -14.53 5.27 -1.18
N GLN A 65 -13.32 5.69 -0.80
CA GLN A 65 -12.40 6.43 -1.65
C GLN A 65 -11.14 5.62 -1.94
N LEU A 66 -10.34 6.08 -2.92
CA LEU A 66 -9.20 5.32 -3.45
C LEU A 66 -9.60 3.88 -3.83
N PHE A 67 -10.82 3.72 -4.36
CA PHE A 67 -11.39 2.41 -4.63
C PHE A 67 -10.80 1.79 -5.88
N GLU A 68 -10.27 0.58 -5.73
CA GLU A 68 -9.66 -0.21 -6.78
C GLU A 68 -10.29 -1.60 -6.74
N SER A 69 -10.79 -2.10 -7.88
CA SER A 69 -11.34 -3.44 -7.98
C SER A 69 -10.78 -4.17 -9.20
N TYR A 70 -10.10 -5.28 -8.95
CA TYR A 70 -9.54 -6.14 -9.98
C TYR A 70 -10.10 -7.56 -9.84
N ALA A 71 -10.55 -8.16 -10.94
CA ALA A 71 -11.02 -9.53 -10.91
C ALA A 71 -9.87 -10.50 -10.62
N TRP A 72 -9.96 -11.28 -9.54
CA TRP A 72 -8.91 -12.22 -9.15
C TRP A 72 -9.27 -13.65 -9.55
N VAL A 73 -10.44 -14.14 -9.14
CA VAL A 73 -10.99 -15.44 -9.56
C VAL A 73 -12.44 -15.23 -10.03
N PRO A 74 -12.66 -14.90 -11.32
CA PRO A 74 -13.98 -14.52 -11.83
C PRO A 74 -15.03 -15.62 -11.72
N GLN A 75 -14.62 -16.89 -11.72
CA GLN A 75 -15.51 -18.05 -11.65
C GLN A 75 -16.34 -18.11 -10.35
N ILE A 76 -15.82 -17.50 -9.29
CA ILE A 76 -16.47 -17.42 -7.97
C ILE A 76 -16.78 -15.97 -7.59
N ASP A 77 -16.69 -15.04 -8.55
CA ASP A 77 -16.86 -13.59 -8.34
C ASP A 77 -15.92 -13.02 -7.25
N LEU A 78 -14.70 -13.57 -7.13
CA LEU A 78 -13.69 -13.07 -6.20
C LEU A 78 -12.88 -11.95 -6.85
N ASN A 79 -12.96 -10.76 -6.25
CA ASN A 79 -12.26 -9.56 -6.70
C ASN A 79 -11.28 -9.08 -5.62
N TRP A 80 -10.11 -8.61 -6.04
CA TRP A 80 -9.25 -7.76 -5.23
C TRP A 80 -9.87 -6.37 -5.21
N SER A 81 -10.74 -6.14 -4.23
CA SER A 81 -11.43 -4.87 -4.02
C SER A 81 -10.86 -4.20 -2.78
N VAL A 82 -10.13 -3.11 -2.98
CA VAL A 82 -9.54 -2.30 -1.91
C VAL A 82 -10.08 -0.88 -1.99
N GLY A 83 -10.26 -0.26 -0.84
CA GLY A 83 -10.77 1.10 -0.71
C GLY A 83 -10.58 1.57 0.73
N ALA A 84 -10.54 2.88 0.93
CA ALA A 84 -10.41 3.49 2.25
C ALA A 84 -11.63 4.38 2.54
N ASP A 85 -12.19 4.24 3.73
CA ASP A 85 -13.27 5.08 4.27
C ASP A 85 -12.80 5.80 5.55
N GLY A 86 -13.71 6.54 6.19
CA GLY A 86 -13.40 7.28 7.42
C GLY A 86 -13.03 6.41 8.63
N LEU A 87 -13.23 5.09 8.55
CA LEU A 87 -12.81 4.14 9.58
C LEU A 87 -11.46 3.51 9.27
N SER A 88 -11.20 3.21 8.00
CA SER A 88 -9.99 2.54 7.53
C SER A 88 -8.81 3.49 7.41
N MET A 89 -9.05 4.75 7.02
CA MET A 89 -8.00 5.76 6.84
C MET A 89 -7.23 6.11 8.13
N PRO A 90 -7.88 6.24 9.31
CA PRO A 90 -7.18 6.56 10.56
C PRO A 90 -6.39 5.39 11.18
N LEU A 91 -6.59 4.15 10.71
CA LEU A 91 -6.00 2.92 11.28
C LEU A 91 -4.74 2.51 10.53
#